data_AF-A0A498P137-F1
#
_entry.id   AF-A0A498P137-F1
#
_cell.length_a   1.000
_cell.length_b   1.000
_cell.length_c   1.000
_cell.angle_alpha   90.00
_cell.angle_beta   90.00
_cell.angle_gamma   90.00
#
_symmetry.space_group_name_H-M   'P 1'
#
loop_
_entity.id
_entity.type
_entity.pdbx_description
1 polymer ?
#
loop_
_entity_poly.entity_id
_entity_poly.type
_entity_poly.pdbx_seq_one_letter_code
_entity_poly.pdbx_strand_id
1 'polypeptide(L)'
;MSQRKCQGYRWTTQDKAFFLSLWHASPKCYRLLCKVFSMPSVRTLQKTCQAVDFKTGFNTNILSTMRKAMETTKPIDKLCAIVTDEMSLKEAVHYNEAADRVERFEDFGKGQRTPYVANYASGFMVRGLFTKWKQLFGYCFTSGPIPHVRLQSMLFNGIRELRKAGMECLVFICDQAAGNRAMLTRLGVTKEQPFFSVDGIRVFCLWDPPHLIRHQDNGRRHGLFGW
;
A
#
# COMPACT_ATOMS: atom_id res chain seq x y z
N MET A 1 50.30 -10.76 -22.52
CA MET A 1 49.52 -11.47 -21.48
C MET A 1 48.05 -11.20 -21.74
N SER A 2 47.26 -12.24 -22.03
CA SER A 2 45.81 -12.10 -22.26
C SER A 2 45.14 -11.61 -20.96
N GLN A 3 44.52 -10.43 -20.99
CA GLN A 3 43.69 -9.97 -19.87
C GLN A 3 42.52 -10.94 -19.72
N ARG A 4 42.61 -11.86 -18.76
CA ARG A 4 41.48 -12.70 -18.36
C ARG A 4 40.35 -11.77 -17.94
N LYS A 5 39.21 -11.82 -18.64
CA LYS A 5 37.98 -11.15 -18.21
C LYS A 5 37.72 -11.52 -16.74
N CYS A 6 37.49 -10.52 -15.89
CA CYS A 6 37.16 -10.74 -14.48
C CYS A 6 36.06 -11.79 -14.36
N GLN A 7 36.33 -12.83 -13.56
CA GLN A 7 35.36 -13.88 -13.27
C GLN A 7 34.14 -13.27 -12.56
N GLY A 8 32.96 -13.83 -12.80
CA GLY A 8 31.70 -13.32 -12.27
C GLY A 8 31.73 -13.16 -10.75
N TYR A 9 31.40 -11.97 -10.26
CA TYR A 9 31.36 -11.65 -8.83
C TYR A 9 30.01 -12.03 -8.21
N ARG A 10 30.03 -12.76 -7.09
CA ARG A 10 28.81 -13.12 -6.34
C ARG A 10 28.48 -12.04 -5.31
N TRP A 11 27.53 -11.18 -5.65
CA TRP A 11 27.03 -10.12 -4.77
C TRP A 11 26.26 -10.66 -3.56
N THR A 12 26.50 -10.08 -2.38
CA THR A 12 25.73 -10.37 -1.16
C THR A 12 24.32 -9.77 -1.24
N THR A 13 23.43 -10.19 -0.32
CA THR A 13 22.07 -9.61 -0.25
C THR A 13 22.11 -8.13 0.13
N GLN A 14 23.04 -7.72 0.99
CA GLN A 14 23.22 -6.32 1.39
C GLN A 14 23.71 -5.47 0.21
N ASP A 15 24.68 -5.97 -0.56
CA ASP A 15 25.15 -5.27 -1.77
C ASP A 15 24.01 -5.11 -2.77
N LYS A 16 23.25 -6.17 -3.01
CA LYS A 16 22.10 -6.13 -3.91
C LYS A 16 21.06 -5.12 -3.44
N ALA A 17 20.77 -5.05 -2.14
CA ALA A 17 19.83 -4.06 -1.60
C ALA A 17 20.33 -2.63 -1.78
N PHE A 18 21.63 -2.38 -1.56
CA PHE A 18 22.26 -1.09 -1.79
C PHE A 18 22.24 -0.68 -3.27
N PHE A 19 22.65 -1.58 -4.18
CA PHE A 19 22.62 -1.28 -5.61
C PHE A 19 21.20 -1.17 -6.15
N LEU A 20 20.24 -1.87 -5.55
CA LEU A 20 18.83 -1.74 -5.86
C LEU A 20 18.28 -0.36 -5.45
N SER A 21 18.67 0.17 -4.29
CA SER A 21 18.27 1.53 -3.89
C SER A 21 18.84 2.60 -4.82
N LEU A 22 20.09 2.44 -5.25
CA LEU A 22 20.72 3.33 -6.24
C LEU A 22 20.03 3.25 -7.60
N TRP A 23 19.67 2.04 -8.05
CA TRP A 23 18.93 1.84 -9.30
C TRP A 23 17.52 2.44 -9.24
N HIS A 24 16.81 2.29 -8.13
CA HIS A 24 15.49 2.92 -7.93
C HIS A 24 15.56 4.45 -7.86
N ALA A 25 16.66 5.01 -7.32
CA ALA A 25 16.86 6.45 -7.30
C ALA A 25 17.10 7.03 -8.70
N SER A 26 17.94 6.38 -9.53
CA SER A 26 18.15 6.79 -10.91
C SER A 26 18.63 5.64 -11.81
N PRO A 27 17.74 5.05 -12.62
CA PRO A 27 18.11 3.98 -13.55
C PRO A 27 19.13 4.43 -14.61
N LYS A 28 19.06 5.69 -15.05
CA LYS A 28 19.99 6.26 -16.05
C LYS A 28 21.39 6.41 -15.46
N CYS A 29 21.50 7.00 -14.27
CA CYS A 29 22.78 7.15 -13.57
C CYS A 29 23.39 5.78 -13.27
N TYR A 30 22.58 4.83 -12.76
CA TYR A 30 23.04 3.48 -12.50
C TYR A 30 23.66 2.80 -13.73
N ARG A 31 23.02 2.90 -14.90
CA ARG A 31 23.55 2.34 -16.16
C ARG A 31 24.85 3.03 -16.61
N LEU A 32 25.01 4.32 -16.34
CA LEU A 32 26.25 5.03 -16.62
C LEU A 32 27.38 4.54 -15.71
N LEU A 33 27.11 4.44 -14.40
CA LEU A 33 28.07 3.98 -13.41
C LEU A 33 28.51 2.53 -13.67
N CYS A 34 27.62 1.66 -14.15
CA CYS A 34 27.95 0.28 -14.54
C CYS A 34 29.00 0.18 -15.66
N LYS A 35 29.25 1.26 -16.42
CA LYS A 35 30.31 1.27 -17.45
C LYS A 35 31.70 1.49 -16.85
N VAL A 36 31.77 2.07 -15.65
CA VAL A 36 33.03 2.47 -15.00
C VAL A 36 33.32 1.59 -13.79
N PHE A 37 32.29 1.22 -13.03
CA PHE A 37 32.40 0.45 -11.80
C PHE A 37 31.88 -0.97 -11.95
N SER A 38 32.49 -1.91 -11.22
CA SER A 38 31.99 -3.27 -11.05
C SER A 38 30.70 -3.24 -10.22
N MET A 39 29.55 -3.37 -10.89
CA MET A 39 28.23 -3.34 -10.27
C MET A 39 27.37 -4.51 -10.76
N PRO A 40 26.34 -4.94 -10.01
CA PRO A 40 25.38 -5.92 -10.50
C PRO A 40 24.74 -5.49 -11.82
N SER A 41 24.48 -6.45 -12.70
CA SER A 41 23.66 -6.15 -13.87
C SER A 41 22.24 -5.78 -13.45
N VAL A 42 21.56 -4.95 -14.23
CA VAL A 42 20.13 -4.64 -14.02
C VAL A 42 19.28 -5.92 -13.96
N ARG A 43 19.62 -6.93 -14.77
CA ARG A 43 18.97 -8.25 -14.74
C ARG A 43 19.13 -8.95 -13.39
N THR A 44 20.30 -8.84 -12.75
CA THR A 44 20.55 -9.39 -11.42
C THR A 44 19.68 -8.70 -10.36
N LEU A 45 19.53 -7.37 -10.45
CA LEU A 45 18.66 -6.61 -9.56
C LEU A 45 17.18 -6.97 -9.77
N GLN A 46 16.72 -7.04 -11.02
CA GLN A 46 15.35 -7.45 -11.35
C GLN A 46 15.02 -8.86 -10.83
N LYS A 47 15.93 -9.83 -10.98
CA LYS A 47 15.76 -11.17 -10.39
C LYS A 47 15.65 -11.13 -8.87
N THR A 48 16.37 -10.21 -8.22
CA THR A 48 16.29 -10.03 -6.77
C THR A 48 14.92 -9.47 -6.36
N CYS A 49 14.36 -8.53 -7.13
CA CYS A 49 13.00 -8.04 -6.92
C CYS A 49 11.94 -9.12 -7.15
N GLN A 50 12.10 -9.94 -8.19
CA GLN A 50 11.17 -11.04 -8.52
C GLN A 50 11.10 -12.10 -7.42
N ALA A 51 12.13 -12.23 -6.59
CA ALA A 51 12.11 -13.14 -5.45
C ALA A 51 11.15 -12.67 -4.33
N VAL A 52 10.73 -11.40 -4.35
CA VAL A 52 9.78 -10.85 -3.38
C VAL A 52 8.36 -10.95 -3.96
N ASP A 53 7.57 -11.86 -3.41
CA ASP A 53 6.20 -12.08 -3.84
C ASP A 53 5.25 -11.03 -3.23
N PHE A 54 4.67 -10.20 -4.10
CA PHE A 54 3.65 -9.22 -3.75
C PHE A 54 2.31 -9.68 -4.32
N LYS A 55 1.55 -10.44 -3.53
CA LYS A 55 0.18 -10.82 -3.87
C LYS A 55 -0.82 -9.76 -3.42
N THR A 56 -1.97 -9.75 -4.09
CA THR A 56 -3.16 -8.99 -3.71
C THR A 56 -3.68 -9.42 -2.34
N GLY A 57 -4.30 -8.47 -1.64
CA GLY A 57 -4.69 -8.58 -0.24
C GLY A 57 -3.60 -8.08 0.70
N PHE A 58 -3.68 -8.50 1.97
CA PHE A 58 -2.69 -8.14 3.00
C PHE A 58 -1.46 -9.04 2.91
N ASN A 59 -0.29 -8.43 2.78
CA ASN A 59 0.96 -9.15 2.60
C ASN A 59 1.55 -9.59 3.94
N THR A 60 1.59 -10.91 4.16
CA THR A 60 2.09 -11.53 5.38
C THR A 60 3.59 -11.32 5.61
N ASN A 61 4.39 -11.18 4.54
CA ASN A 61 5.82 -10.93 4.65
C ASN A 61 6.08 -9.51 5.17
N ILE A 62 5.29 -8.54 4.70
CA ILE A 62 5.35 -7.15 5.20
C ILE A 62 4.90 -7.12 6.66
N LEU A 63 3.75 -7.72 6.98
CA LEU A 63 3.21 -7.74 8.34
C LEU A 63 4.15 -8.44 9.34
N SER A 64 4.79 -9.54 8.95
CA SER A 64 5.77 -10.23 9.81
C SER A 64 7.06 -9.42 10.00
N THR A 65 7.51 -8.71 8.98
CA THR A 65 8.66 -7.79 9.09
C THR A 65 8.32 -6.63 10.02
N MET A 66 7.13 -6.05 9.87
CA MET A 66 6.64 -5.00 10.76
C MET A 66 6.51 -5.49 12.19
N ARG A 67 5.99 -6.70 12.41
CA ARG A 67 5.90 -7.30 13.74
C ARG A 67 7.25 -7.32 14.47
N LYS A 68 8.31 -7.76 13.78
CA LYS A 68 9.67 -7.75 14.33
C LYS A 68 10.14 -6.34 14.69
N ALA A 69 9.82 -5.34 13.85
CA ALA A 69 10.13 -3.95 14.17
C ALA A 69 9.35 -3.44 15.40
N MET A 70 8.12 -3.91 15.61
CA MET A 70 7.26 -3.50 16.72
C MET A 70 7.63 -4.16 18.06
N GLU A 71 8.45 -5.21 18.07
CA GLU A 71 8.94 -5.86 19.29
C GLU A 71 9.82 -4.93 20.13
N THR A 72 10.68 -4.14 19.47
CA THR A 72 11.60 -3.19 20.12
C THR A 72 11.03 -1.77 20.26
N THR A 73 9.85 -1.52 19.68
CA THR A 73 9.22 -0.21 19.63
C THR A 73 8.48 0.10 20.94
N LYS A 74 8.47 1.36 21.38
CA LYS A 74 7.76 1.79 22.60
C LYS A 74 6.24 1.71 22.40
N PRO A 75 5.43 1.45 23.45
CA PRO A 75 3.98 1.30 23.30
C PRO A 75 3.28 2.47 22.59
N ILE A 76 3.68 3.71 22.88
CA ILE A 76 3.11 4.91 22.24
C ILE A 76 3.39 4.95 20.73
N ASP A 77 4.55 4.45 20.30
CA ASP A 77 4.99 4.47 18.90
C ASP A 77 4.34 3.35 18.07
N LYS A 78 3.68 2.39 18.73
CA LYS A 78 2.87 1.32 18.11
C LYS A 78 1.46 1.79 17.73
N LEU A 79 1.06 2.99 18.17
CA LEU A 79 -0.21 3.59 17.81
C LEU A 79 -0.16 4.10 16.38
N CYS A 80 -1.11 3.64 15.57
CA CYS A 80 -1.11 3.88 14.13
C CYS A 80 -2.48 4.31 13.60
N ALA A 81 -2.45 4.84 12.38
CA ALA A 81 -3.61 5.12 11.55
C ALA A 81 -3.57 4.24 10.31
N ILE A 82 -4.74 3.79 9.85
CA ILE A 82 -4.91 3.22 8.51
C ILE A 82 -5.36 4.34 7.59
N VAL A 83 -4.68 4.47 6.45
CA VAL A 83 -5.04 5.37 5.35
C VAL A 83 -5.37 4.52 4.14
N THR A 84 -6.54 4.76 3.56
CA THR A 84 -6.98 4.11 2.33
C THR A 84 -7.24 5.13 1.25
N ASP A 85 -6.78 4.82 0.05
CA ASP A 85 -7.05 5.62 -1.14
C ASP A 85 -7.21 4.69 -2.35
N GLU A 86 -7.96 5.17 -3.34
CA GLU A 86 -8.30 4.46 -4.57
C GLU A 86 -7.72 5.21 -5.77
N MET A 87 -7.08 4.48 -6.68
CA MET A 87 -6.52 5.02 -7.92
C MET A 87 -7.13 4.36 -9.14
N SER A 88 -7.48 5.15 -10.14
CA SER A 88 -7.92 4.65 -11.44
C SER A 88 -6.76 4.02 -12.21
N LEU A 89 -6.99 2.84 -12.77
CA LEU A 89 -6.07 2.10 -13.62
C LEU A 89 -6.58 2.09 -15.05
N LYS A 90 -5.64 2.02 -16.00
CA LYS A 90 -5.99 1.71 -17.39
C LYS A 90 -6.32 0.22 -17.50
N GLU A 91 -7.55 -0.06 -17.93
CA GLU A 91 -8.00 -1.40 -18.27
C GLU A 91 -7.05 -2.01 -19.31
N ALA A 92 -6.43 -3.11 -18.93
CA ALA A 92 -5.64 -3.94 -19.82
C ALA A 92 -5.51 -5.32 -19.19
N VAL A 93 -5.35 -6.35 -20.00
CA VAL A 93 -5.06 -7.70 -19.54
C VAL A 93 -3.63 -8.03 -19.93
N HIS A 94 -2.86 -8.60 -19.01
CA HIS A 94 -1.46 -8.97 -19.26
C HIS A 94 -1.20 -10.39 -18.80
N TYR A 95 -0.49 -11.17 -19.61
CA TYR A 95 -0.05 -12.50 -19.23
C TYR A 95 1.35 -12.42 -18.63
N ASN A 96 1.48 -12.79 -17.36
CA ASN A 96 2.76 -12.90 -16.68
C ASN A 96 3.28 -14.33 -16.83
N GLU A 97 4.20 -14.52 -17.78
CA GLU A 97 4.84 -15.80 -18.09
C GLU A 97 5.54 -16.43 -16.87
N ALA A 98 6.16 -15.61 -16.02
CA ALA A 98 6.92 -16.11 -14.88
C ALA A 98 6.02 -16.67 -13.77
N ALA A 99 4.80 -16.15 -13.66
CA ALA A 99 3.79 -16.60 -12.69
C ALA A 99 2.74 -17.55 -13.31
N ASP A 100 2.85 -17.82 -14.62
CA ASP A 100 1.85 -18.57 -15.41
C ASP A 100 0.41 -18.09 -15.11
N ARG A 101 0.23 -16.77 -15.12
CA ARG A 101 -1.01 -16.12 -14.68
C ARG A 101 -1.35 -14.93 -15.54
N VAL A 102 -2.61 -14.86 -15.94
CA VAL A 102 -3.17 -13.62 -16.47
C VAL A 102 -3.46 -12.66 -15.31
N GLU A 103 -2.91 -11.46 -15.36
CA GLU A 103 -3.03 -10.40 -14.36
C GLU A 103 -4.07 -9.33 -14.75
N ARG A 104 -4.28 -8.34 -13.87
CA ARG A 104 -5.16 -7.17 -14.07
C ARG A 104 -6.66 -7.47 -14.12
N PHE A 105 -7.05 -8.55 -13.48
CA PHE A 105 -8.44 -8.80 -13.12
C PHE A 105 -8.72 -8.32 -11.71
N GLU A 106 -9.99 -8.13 -11.41
CA GLU A 106 -10.46 -7.85 -10.06
C GLU A 106 -10.05 -8.99 -9.11
N ASP A 107 -9.36 -8.61 -8.04
CA ASP A 107 -8.68 -9.51 -7.12
C ASP A 107 -8.57 -8.85 -5.75
N PHE A 108 -9.30 -9.40 -4.78
CA PHE A 108 -9.35 -8.93 -3.39
C PHE A 108 -8.32 -9.65 -2.50
N GLY A 109 -7.49 -10.50 -3.09
CA GLY A 109 -6.60 -11.40 -2.37
C GLY A 109 -7.29 -12.67 -1.87
N LYS A 110 -6.50 -13.58 -1.28
CA LYS A 110 -6.96 -14.87 -0.74
C LYS A 110 -7.78 -15.71 -1.74
N GLY A 111 -7.48 -15.61 -3.03
CA GLY A 111 -8.19 -16.34 -4.10
C GLY A 111 -9.55 -15.77 -4.48
N GLN A 112 -9.96 -14.63 -3.92
CA GLN A 112 -11.19 -13.93 -4.30
C GLN A 112 -10.97 -13.10 -5.57
N ARG A 113 -10.95 -13.81 -6.70
CA ARG A 113 -10.75 -13.23 -8.02
C ARG A 113 -12.00 -13.39 -8.86
N THR A 114 -12.36 -12.37 -9.63
CA THR A 114 -13.48 -12.40 -10.57
C THR A 114 -12.97 -12.23 -12.01
N PRO A 115 -13.77 -12.58 -13.03
CA PRO A 115 -13.37 -12.42 -14.43
C PRO A 115 -13.46 -10.98 -14.93
N TYR A 116 -13.83 -10.01 -14.07
CA TYR A 116 -13.94 -8.62 -14.47
C TYR A 116 -12.56 -7.96 -14.54
N VAL A 117 -12.34 -7.18 -15.61
CA VAL A 117 -11.09 -6.43 -15.79
C VAL A 117 -11.03 -5.31 -14.75
N ALA A 118 -9.91 -5.22 -14.05
CA ALA A 118 -9.72 -4.21 -13.02
C ALA A 118 -9.44 -2.84 -13.65
N ASN A 119 -10.14 -1.83 -13.16
CA ASN A 119 -9.96 -0.42 -13.52
C ASN A 119 -9.73 0.48 -12.31
N TYR A 120 -9.72 -0.08 -11.10
CA TYR A 120 -9.27 0.60 -9.89
C TYR A 120 -8.30 -0.27 -9.08
N ALA A 121 -7.40 0.40 -8.36
CA ALA A 121 -6.57 -0.19 -7.33
C ALA A 121 -6.80 0.55 -6.02
N SER A 122 -6.99 -0.19 -4.93
CA SER A 122 -7.09 0.40 -3.59
C SER A 122 -5.94 -0.07 -2.72
N GLY A 123 -5.25 0.89 -2.11
CA GLY A 123 -4.12 0.65 -1.22
C GLY A 123 -4.50 0.81 0.24
N PHE A 124 -4.01 -0.09 1.09
CA PHE A 124 -4.11 0.00 2.55
C PHE A 124 -2.73 0.31 3.11
N MET A 125 -2.56 1.55 3.56
CA MET A 125 -1.33 2.04 4.15
C MET A 125 -1.52 2.21 5.65
N VAL A 126 -0.53 1.78 6.42
CA VAL A 126 -0.44 2.12 7.84
C VAL A 126 0.53 3.28 8.01
N ARG A 127 0.23 4.15 8.97
CA ARG A 127 1.06 5.31 9.33
C ARG A 127 1.17 5.43 10.84
N GLY A 128 2.37 5.64 11.35
CA GLY A 128 2.58 5.94 12.77
C GLY A 128 1.93 7.27 13.16
N LEU A 129 1.27 7.32 14.32
CA LEU A 129 0.67 8.55 14.83
C LEU A 129 1.72 9.47 15.47
N PHE A 130 2.59 8.90 16.30
CA PHE A 130 3.61 9.65 17.05
C PHE A 130 5.00 9.60 16.39
N THR A 131 5.20 8.67 15.46
CA THR A 131 6.47 8.49 14.74
C THR A 131 6.28 8.60 13.24
N LYS A 132 7.28 9.15 12.56
CA LYS A 132 7.23 9.41 11.11
C LYS A 132 7.63 8.17 10.33
N TRP A 133 6.71 7.21 10.23
CA TRP A 133 6.86 6.05 9.35
C TRP A 133 5.52 5.72 8.68
N LYS A 134 5.60 5.09 7.51
CA LYS A 134 4.45 4.62 6.75
C LYS A 134 4.83 3.38 5.97
N GLN A 135 3.90 2.44 5.84
CA GLN A 135 4.11 1.21 5.10
C GLN A 135 2.81 0.79 4.41
N LEU A 136 2.88 0.51 3.11
CA LEU A 136 1.79 -0.16 2.41
C LEU A 136 1.81 -1.63 2.82
N PHE A 137 0.73 -2.13 3.40
CA PHE A 137 0.66 -3.51 3.90
C PHE A 137 -0.35 -4.37 3.12
N GLY A 138 -1.19 -3.76 2.29
CA GLY A 138 -1.99 -4.50 1.33
C GLY A 138 -2.57 -3.63 0.24
N TYR A 139 -3.06 -4.29 -0.79
CA TYR A 139 -3.73 -3.65 -1.91
C TYR A 139 -4.70 -4.63 -2.57
N CYS A 140 -5.70 -4.11 -3.27
CA CYS A 140 -6.61 -4.91 -4.09
C CYS A 140 -6.87 -4.24 -5.43
N PHE A 141 -7.39 -5.02 -6.37
CA PHE A 141 -7.84 -4.55 -7.68
C PHE A 141 -9.34 -4.77 -7.80
N THR A 142 -10.06 -3.79 -8.34
CA THR A 142 -11.51 -3.85 -8.50
C THR A 142 -11.96 -3.39 -9.88
N SER A 143 -13.11 -3.90 -10.29
CA SER A 143 -13.83 -3.42 -11.46
C SER A 143 -14.97 -2.52 -10.99
N GLY A 144 -14.69 -1.21 -11.01
CA GLY A 144 -15.50 -0.18 -10.39
C GLY A 144 -15.17 0.05 -8.91
N PRO A 145 -15.93 0.95 -8.27
CA PRO A 145 -15.76 1.27 -6.85
C PRO A 145 -15.99 0.05 -5.96
N ILE A 146 -15.19 -0.09 -4.90
CA ILE A 146 -15.34 -1.20 -3.96
C ILE A 146 -16.74 -1.19 -3.32
N PRO A 147 -17.48 -2.32 -3.31
CA PRO A 147 -18.72 -2.43 -2.54
C PRO A 147 -18.48 -2.13 -1.06
N HIS A 148 -19.24 -1.21 -0.49
CA HIS A 148 -19.04 -0.72 0.89
C HIS A 148 -19.00 -1.84 1.95
N VAL A 149 -19.78 -2.92 1.78
CA VAL A 149 -19.76 -4.10 2.68
C VAL A 149 -18.40 -4.81 2.63
N ARG A 150 -17.84 -4.95 1.41
CA ARG A 150 -16.54 -5.58 1.22
C ARG A 150 -15.43 -4.69 1.76
N LEU A 151 -15.49 -3.38 1.52
CA LEU A 151 -14.55 -2.42 2.08
C LEU A 151 -14.53 -2.46 3.62
N GLN A 152 -15.71 -2.50 4.25
CA GLN A 152 -15.84 -2.69 5.71
C GLN A 152 -15.14 -3.96 6.18
N SER A 153 -15.38 -5.08 5.50
CA SER A 153 -14.76 -6.37 5.85
C SER A 153 -13.24 -6.34 5.70
N MET A 154 -12.73 -5.69 4.66
CA MET A 154 -11.29 -5.53 4.43
C MET A 154 -10.66 -4.63 5.51
N LEU A 155 -11.29 -3.51 5.84
CA LEU A 155 -10.83 -2.61 6.90
C LEU A 155 -10.74 -3.33 8.25
N PHE A 156 -11.78 -4.06 8.65
CA PHE A 156 -11.80 -4.79 9.92
C PHE A 156 -10.74 -5.89 9.94
N ASN A 157 -10.59 -6.63 8.83
CA ASN A 157 -9.53 -7.61 8.70
C ASN A 157 -8.14 -6.98 8.76
N GLY A 158 -7.93 -5.82 8.13
CA GLY A 158 -6.69 -5.07 8.17
C GLY A 158 -6.32 -4.63 9.58
N ILE A 159 -7.29 -4.08 10.33
CA ILE A 159 -7.11 -3.71 11.74
C ILE A 159 -6.69 -4.92 12.57
N ARG A 160 -7.34 -6.06 12.39
CA ARG A 160 -7.00 -7.31 13.10
C ARG A 160 -5.61 -7.82 12.75
N GLU A 161 -5.20 -7.77 11.49
CA GLU A 161 -3.86 -8.16 11.07
C GLU A 161 -2.78 -7.22 11.63
N LEU A 162 -3.03 -5.91 11.69
CA LEU A 162 -2.13 -4.96 12.34
C LEU A 162 -2.01 -5.24 13.85
N ARG A 163 -3.12 -5.59 14.51
CA ARG A 163 -3.12 -5.98 15.92
C ARG A 163 -2.30 -7.24 16.19
N LYS A 164 -2.42 -8.25 15.33
CA LYS A 164 -1.56 -9.45 15.38
C LYS A 164 -0.07 -9.13 15.17
N ALA A 165 0.23 -8.06 14.44
CA ALA A 165 1.60 -7.55 14.26
C ALA A 165 2.05 -6.62 15.40
N GLY A 166 1.25 -6.44 16.45
CA GLY A 166 1.63 -5.67 17.65
C GLY A 166 1.36 -4.17 17.55
N MET A 167 0.54 -3.72 16.61
CA MET A 167 0.15 -2.30 16.45
C MET A 167 -1.30 -2.11 16.86
N GLU A 168 -1.64 -0.93 17.40
CA GLU A 168 -3.03 -0.58 17.67
C GLU A 168 -3.48 0.53 16.71
N CYS A 169 -4.53 0.27 15.94
CA CYS A 169 -5.07 1.23 14.99
C CYS A 169 -6.15 2.06 15.68
N LEU A 170 -5.89 3.35 15.91
CA LEU A 170 -6.83 4.26 16.57
C LEU A 170 -7.56 5.18 15.59
N VAL A 171 -7.03 5.32 14.38
CA VAL A 171 -7.54 6.28 13.40
C VAL A 171 -7.67 5.62 12.03
N PHE A 172 -8.77 5.87 11.35
CA PHE A 172 -9.01 5.51 9.96
C PHE A 172 -9.18 6.79 9.15
N ILE A 173 -8.42 6.93 8.07
CA ILE A 173 -8.42 8.08 7.17
C ILE A 173 -8.81 7.64 5.77
N CYS A 174 -9.81 8.28 5.19
CA CYS A 174 -10.30 8.00 3.83
C CYS A 174 -10.76 9.26 3.10
N ASP A 175 -10.93 9.15 1.78
CA ASP A 175 -11.53 10.19 0.95
C ASP A 175 -13.06 10.23 1.08
N GLN A 176 -13.71 11.19 0.42
CA GLN A 176 -15.18 11.35 0.47
C GLN A 176 -15.92 10.57 -0.64
N ALA A 177 -15.32 9.53 -1.21
CA ALA A 177 -15.97 8.72 -2.24
C ALA A 177 -17.28 8.10 -1.74
N ALA A 178 -18.20 7.82 -2.67
CA ALA A 178 -19.51 7.27 -2.34
C ALA A 178 -19.43 5.95 -1.53
N GLY A 179 -18.47 5.08 -1.85
CA GLY A 179 -18.24 3.83 -1.14
C GLY A 179 -17.81 4.05 0.32
N ASN A 180 -16.87 4.97 0.57
CA ASN A 180 -16.41 5.33 1.91
C ASN A 180 -17.54 5.96 2.75
N ARG A 181 -18.30 6.89 2.17
CA ARG A 181 -19.47 7.48 2.83
C ARG A 181 -20.51 6.43 3.21
N ALA A 182 -20.88 5.56 2.28
CA ALA A 182 -21.84 4.49 2.56
C ALA A 182 -21.35 3.51 3.64
N MET A 183 -20.06 3.19 3.65
CA MET A 183 -19.45 2.36 4.69
C MET A 183 -19.53 3.04 6.06
N LEU A 184 -19.14 4.31 6.19
CA LEU A 184 -19.16 5.03 7.46
C LEU A 184 -20.59 5.22 7.99
N THR A 185 -21.56 5.52 7.12
CA THR A 185 -22.97 5.58 7.49
C THR A 185 -23.47 4.24 8.04
N ARG A 186 -23.11 3.13 7.39
CA ARG A 186 -23.46 1.78 7.86
C ARG A 186 -22.83 1.45 9.22
N LEU A 187 -21.63 1.98 9.48
CA LEU A 187 -20.93 1.82 10.76
C LEU A 187 -21.48 2.74 11.87
N GLY A 188 -22.48 3.58 11.57
CA GLY A 188 -23.08 4.50 12.54
C GLY A 188 -22.18 5.71 12.86
N VAL A 189 -21.23 6.04 11.99
CA VAL A 189 -20.33 7.18 12.21
C VAL A 189 -21.07 8.48 11.91
N THR A 190 -21.15 9.34 12.91
CA THR A 190 -21.82 10.65 12.86
C THR A 190 -20.88 11.75 13.31
N LYS A 191 -21.35 13.01 13.33
CA LYS A 191 -20.54 14.14 13.83
C LYS A 191 -20.34 14.02 15.35
N GLU A 192 -21.37 13.58 16.05
CA GLU A 192 -21.42 13.39 17.50
C GLU A 192 -20.66 12.12 17.90
N GLN A 193 -20.67 11.10 17.04
CA GLN A 193 -19.96 9.84 17.21
C GLN A 193 -19.00 9.57 16.03
N PRO A 194 -17.85 10.27 15.96
CA PRO A 194 -16.91 10.17 14.84
C PRO A 194 -16.01 8.92 14.94
N PHE A 195 -16.54 7.80 15.42
CA PHE A 195 -15.80 6.56 15.59
C PHE A 195 -16.70 5.34 15.41
N PHE A 196 -16.10 4.23 15.00
CA PHE A 196 -16.69 2.89 15.07
C PHE A 196 -15.87 1.99 16.01
N SER A 197 -16.39 0.81 16.34
CA SER A 197 -15.71 -0.14 17.21
C SER A 197 -15.32 -1.42 16.46
N VAL A 198 -14.09 -1.89 16.65
CA VAL A 198 -13.61 -3.18 16.15
C VAL A 198 -13.06 -3.99 17.30
N ASP A 199 -13.74 -5.08 17.62
CA ASP A 199 -13.42 -5.99 18.72
C ASP A 199 -13.32 -5.24 20.08
N GLY A 200 -14.21 -4.27 20.30
CA GLY A 200 -14.27 -3.46 21.54
C GLY A 200 -13.39 -2.21 21.55
N ILE A 201 -12.51 -2.02 20.56
CA ILE A 201 -11.62 -0.86 20.48
C ILE A 201 -12.17 0.19 19.52
N ARG A 202 -12.21 1.44 19.97
CA ARG A 202 -12.70 2.57 19.18
C ARG A 202 -11.67 3.02 18.15
N VAL A 203 -12.12 3.17 16.91
CA VAL A 203 -11.34 3.69 15.79
C VAL A 203 -12.01 4.96 15.29
N PHE A 204 -11.31 6.09 15.40
CA PHE A 204 -11.79 7.40 14.98
C PHE A 204 -11.70 7.54 13.47
N CYS A 205 -12.73 8.12 12.85
CA CYS A 205 -12.78 8.35 11.41
C CYS A 205 -12.42 9.79 11.10
N LEU A 206 -11.51 9.98 10.15
CA LEU A 206 -11.15 11.28 9.62
C LEU A 206 -11.28 11.26 8.09
N TRP A 207 -11.79 12.36 7.55
CA TRP A 207 -11.70 12.61 6.11
C TRP A 207 -10.31 13.15 5.78
N ASP A 208 -9.81 12.84 4.58
CA ASP A 208 -8.54 13.37 4.12
C ASP A 208 -8.58 14.92 4.01
N PRO A 209 -7.79 15.66 4.81
CA PRO A 209 -7.89 17.12 4.90
C PRO A 209 -7.66 17.87 3.58
N PRO A 210 -6.69 17.51 2.71
CA PRO A 210 -6.50 18.15 1.41
C PRO A 210 -7.74 18.08 0.51
N HIS A 211 -8.46 16.95 0.51
CA HIS A 211 -9.71 16.82 -0.24
C HIS A 211 -10.78 17.78 0.30
N LEU A 212 -10.91 17.91 1.63
CA LEU A 212 -11.86 18.85 2.25
C LEU A 212 -11.61 20.29 1.82
N ILE A 213 -10.35 20.73 1.85
CA ILE A 213 -9.96 22.10 1.48
C ILE A 213 -10.31 22.36 0.01
N ARG A 214 -9.97 21.41 -0.89
CA ARG A 214 -10.32 21.51 -2.31
C ARG A 214 -11.83 21.63 -2.53
N HIS A 215 -12.64 20.85 -1.81
CA HIS A 215 -14.10 20.92 -1.91
C HIS A 215 -14.65 22.26 -1.43
N GLN A 216 -14.13 22.81 -0.34
CA GLN A 216 -14.50 24.15 0.14
C GLN A 216 -14.15 25.23 -0.88
N ASP A 217 -12.95 25.19 -1.44
CA ASP A 217 -12.50 26.15 -2.45
C ASP A 217 -13.36 26.09 -3.72
N ASN A 218 -13.70 24.89 -4.19
CA ASN A 218 -14.61 24.72 -5.32
C ASN A 218 -16.02 25.24 -5.00
N GLY A 219 -16.51 25.01 -3.78
CA GLY A 219 -17.79 25.56 -3.34
C GLY A 219 -17.80 27.09 -3.31
N ARG A 220 -16.72 27.73 -2.85
CA ARG A 220 -16.54 29.19 -2.92
C ARG A 220 -16.51 29.68 -4.37
N ARG A 221 -15.78 29.01 -5.26
CA ARG A 221 -15.71 29.35 -6.69
C ARG A 221 -17.06 29.25 -7.41
N HIS A 222 -17.92 28.33 -6.99
CA HIS A 222 -19.26 28.15 -7.53
C HIS A 222 -20.37 28.87 -6.73
N GLY A 223 -20.00 29.76 -5.80
CA GLY A 223 -20.96 30.58 -5.05
C GLY A 223 -21.81 29.81 -4.03
N LEU A 224 -21.45 28.57 -3.69
CA LEU A 224 -22.18 27.73 -2.73
C LEU A 224 -21.89 28.12 -1.27
N PHE A 225 -20.81 28.87 -1.03
CA PHE A 225 -20.46 29.42 0.28
C PHE A 225 -20.21 30.92 0.13
N GLY A 226 -21.26 31.71 0.36
CA GLY A 226 -21.18 33.17 0.44
C GLY A 226 -20.80 33.63 1.84
N TRP A 227 -19.93 34.63 1.90
CA TRP A 227 -19.90 35.61 2.98
C TRP A 227 -20.73 36.81 2.55
#